data_AF-A0AAE0N667-F1
#
_entry.id   AF-A0AAE0N667-F1
#
_cell.length_a   1.000
_cell.length_b   1.000
_cell.length_c   1.000
_cell.angle_alpha   90.00
_cell.angle_beta   90.00
_cell.angle_gamma   90.00
#
_symmetry.space_group_name_H-M   'P 1'
#
loop_
_entity.id
_entity.type
_entity.pdbx_description
1 polymer ?
#
loop_
_entity_poly.entity_id
_entity_poly.type
_entity_poly.pdbx_seq_one_letter_code
_entity_poly.pdbx_strand_id
1 'polypeptide(L)'
;MFQQLQVGLDHLRQGLHVTCVDHRVLGDFHRLIGLHEDALSAGARRRVLRTLSFEDMRQRYDAVNDPHAKTFQWILRSQDGVLHVAGKLGSGKSTIMKFLAQCPETNEGLKIWAGDRKLVFATFFFWKPGSELQRSLPGLLRSLLHDILTSCPKIIPDHDESPISIPPSVILLAFNQLVSRNTTLRDSHCFCFLIDGLDEYAETAQHDRRHMVDLLNNWRKASPGAVKLCASSREDNVFMNAFPADTRLCLHN
;
A
#
# COMPACT_ATOMS: atom_id res chain seq x y z
N MET A 1 12.92 -26.15 9.74
CA MET A 1 12.55 -24.77 9.36
C MET A 1 12.81 -24.48 7.88
N PHE A 2 13.97 -24.85 7.30
CA PHE A 2 14.26 -24.69 5.85
C PHE A 2 13.31 -25.47 4.91
N GLN A 3 12.93 -26.71 5.25
CA GLN A 3 12.04 -27.53 4.40
C GLN A 3 10.62 -26.94 4.23
N GLN A 4 10.07 -26.27 5.23
CA GLN A 4 8.74 -25.64 5.13
C GLN A 4 8.78 -24.35 4.29
N LEU A 5 9.91 -23.64 4.30
CA LEU A 5 10.13 -22.45 3.47
C LEU A 5 10.25 -22.83 1.98
N GLN A 6 10.86 -23.98 1.70
CA GLN A 6 11.04 -24.50 0.35
C GLN A 6 9.73 -24.98 -0.26
N VAL A 7 8.90 -25.69 0.51
CA VAL A 7 7.54 -26.08 0.10
C VAL A 7 6.66 -24.85 -0.17
N GLY A 8 6.76 -23.79 0.64
CA GLY A 8 6.04 -22.54 0.40
C GLY A 8 6.49 -21.78 -0.86
N LEU A 9 7.79 -21.82 -1.17
CA LEU A 9 8.36 -21.24 -2.39
C LEU A 9 7.99 -22.05 -3.64
N ASP A 10 7.91 -23.38 -3.53
CA ASP A 10 7.54 -24.25 -4.65
C ASP A 10 6.04 -24.12 -5.01
N HIS A 11 5.16 -23.91 -4.01
CA HIS A 11 3.76 -23.57 -4.27
C HIS A 11 3.58 -22.17 -4.91
N LEU A 12 4.42 -21.20 -4.52
CA LEU A 12 4.43 -19.87 -5.16
C LEU A 12 4.98 -19.90 -6.59
N ARG A 13 5.93 -20.82 -6.88
CA ARG A 13 6.47 -21.05 -8.24
C ARG A 13 5.48 -21.71 -9.19
N GLN A 14 4.57 -22.56 -8.68
CA GLN A 14 3.55 -23.20 -9.51
C GLN A 14 2.39 -22.26 -9.87
N GLY A 15 2.11 -21.24 -9.04
CA GLY A 15 1.01 -20.28 -9.28
C GLY A 15 1.40 -19.03 -10.09
N LEU A 16 2.69 -18.69 -10.16
CA LEU A 16 3.18 -17.57 -10.95
C LEU A 16 4.23 -18.09 -11.93
N HIS A 17 3.93 -18.05 -13.23
CA HIS A 17 4.89 -18.27 -14.32
C HIS A 17 5.96 -17.16 -14.32
N VAL A 18 6.81 -17.12 -13.29
CA VAL A 18 7.97 -16.22 -13.21
C VAL A 18 9.16 -17.02 -13.72
N THR A 19 9.45 -16.86 -15.00
CA THR A 19 10.73 -17.28 -15.56
C THR A 19 11.82 -16.45 -14.88
N CYS A 20 12.57 -17.11 -13.99
CA CYS A 20 13.85 -16.68 -13.42
C CYS A 20 13.98 -15.18 -13.16
N VAL A 21 13.40 -14.69 -12.07
CA VAL A 21 13.97 -13.52 -11.41
C VAL A 21 15.33 -13.94 -10.85
N ASP A 22 16.38 -13.21 -11.23
CA ASP A 22 17.73 -13.43 -10.75
C ASP A 22 17.73 -13.57 -9.22
N HIS A 23 18.26 -14.69 -8.73
CA HIS A 23 18.36 -15.00 -7.31
C HIS A 23 19.16 -13.92 -6.56
N ARG A 24 20.01 -13.17 -7.26
CA ARG A 24 20.70 -11.98 -6.74
C ARG A 24 19.74 -10.82 -6.53
N VAL A 25 18.92 -10.44 -7.52
CA VAL A 25 17.92 -9.37 -7.38
C VAL A 25 16.94 -9.66 -6.25
N LEU A 26 16.50 -10.91 -6.10
CA LEU A 26 15.65 -11.34 -4.98
C LEU A 26 16.38 -11.34 -3.64
N GLY A 27 17.65 -11.76 -3.59
CA GLY A 27 18.48 -11.76 -2.39
C GLY A 27 18.90 -10.35 -1.95
N ASP A 28 19.18 -9.47 -2.90
CA ASP A 28 19.54 -8.07 -2.70
C ASP A 28 18.33 -7.27 -2.30
N PHE A 29 17.13 -7.58 -2.82
CA PHE A 29 15.89 -6.94 -2.38
C PHE A 29 15.35 -7.50 -1.06
N HIS A 30 15.51 -8.80 -0.81
CA HIS A 30 15.25 -9.38 0.52
C HIS A 30 16.23 -8.84 1.56
N ARG A 31 17.48 -8.55 1.19
CA ARG A 31 18.37 -7.74 2.03
C ARG A 31 17.84 -6.33 2.11
N LEU A 32 17.58 -5.63 1.00
CA LEU A 32 17.03 -4.25 0.90
C LEU A 32 15.77 -4.01 1.78
N ILE A 33 15.06 -5.05 2.17
CA ILE A 33 13.88 -5.01 3.06
C ILE A 33 14.11 -5.79 4.36
N GLY A 34 15.16 -6.61 4.38
CA GLY A 34 15.74 -7.30 5.52
C GLY A 34 16.52 -6.31 6.37
N LEU A 35 15.76 -5.55 7.14
CA LEU A 35 16.04 -5.05 8.48
C LEU A 35 17.42 -5.35 9.06
N HIS A 36 18.44 -4.67 8.59
CA HIS A 36 19.53 -4.31 9.46
C HIS A 36 19.36 -2.82 9.76
N GLU A 37 19.52 -2.43 11.03
CA GLU A 37 19.42 -1.03 11.49
C GLU A 37 20.52 -0.12 10.92
N ASP A 38 21.36 -0.66 10.04
CA ASP A 38 22.43 0.05 9.38
C ASP A 38 21.84 0.96 8.30
N ALA A 39 21.85 2.25 8.59
CA ALA A 39 21.35 3.28 7.69
C ALA A 39 22.10 3.25 6.36
N LEU A 40 21.36 3.16 5.25
CA LEU A 40 21.87 3.47 3.91
C LEU A 40 22.71 4.75 3.89
N SER A 41 23.73 4.76 3.04
CA SER A 41 24.21 6.02 2.49
C SER A 41 23.05 6.76 1.80
N ALA A 42 23.01 8.09 1.95
CA ALA A 42 21.95 8.91 1.34
C ALA A 42 21.82 8.70 -0.19
N GLY A 43 22.89 8.22 -0.84
CA GLY A 43 22.94 7.89 -2.28
C GLY A 43 22.13 6.65 -2.66
N ALA A 44 22.32 5.52 -1.97
CA ALA A 44 21.61 4.29 -2.27
C ALA A 44 20.09 4.41 -2.03
N ARG A 45 19.69 5.13 -0.98
CA ARG A 45 18.27 5.47 -0.73
C ARG A 45 17.64 6.21 -1.91
N ARG A 46 18.34 7.23 -2.39
CA ARG A 46 17.86 8.08 -3.49
C ARG A 46 17.68 7.27 -4.77
N ARG A 47 18.55 6.28 -5.03
CA ARG A 47 18.42 5.38 -6.19
C ARG A 47 17.19 4.50 -6.10
N VAL A 48 16.96 3.84 -4.96
CA VAL A 48 15.77 2.99 -4.75
C VAL A 48 14.49 3.79 -4.90
N LEU A 49 14.41 4.95 -4.24
CA LEU A 49 13.24 5.84 -4.37
C LEU A 49 13.03 6.24 -5.82
N ARG A 50 14.09 6.63 -6.55
CA ARG A 50 14.00 6.96 -7.98
C ARG A 50 13.50 5.79 -8.83
N THR A 51 13.90 4.55 -8.55
CA THR A 51 13.45 3.36 -9.28
C THR A 51 11.99 3.01 -8.99
N LEU A 52 11.49 3.34 -7.79
CA LEU A 52 10.08 3.17 -7.44
C LEU A 52 9.21 4.31 -7.99
N SER A 53 9.76 5.52 -8.11
CA SER A 53 9.08 6.68 -8.68
C SER A 53 8.73 6.50 -10.15
N PHE A 54 7.59 7.04 -10.55
CA PHE A 54 7.17 7.13 -11.94
C PHE A 54 6.55 8.50 -12.20
N GLU A 55 6.59 8.97 -13.45
CA GLU A 55 6.38 10.38 -13.84
C GLU A 55 5.08 10.98 -13.28
N ASP A 56 3.98 10.23 -13.35
CA ASP A 56 2.64 10.69 -12.99
C ASP A 56 2.15 10.17 -11.62
N MET A 57 3.07 9.72 -10.75
CA MET A 57 2.76 9.10 -9.46
C MET A 57 1.83 9.91 -8.55
N ARG A 58 1.87 11.25 -8.62
CA ARG A 58 1.03 12.15 -7.81
C ARG A 58 0.00 12.93 -8.61
N GLN A 59 0.04 12.85 -9.94
CA GLN A 59 -0.81 13.65 -10.82
C GLN A 59 -2.30 13.51 -10.48
N ARG A 60 -2.78 12.27 -10.25
CA ARG A 60 -4.19 12.06 -9.90
C ARG A 60 -4.57 12.69 -8.56
N TYR A 61 -3.70 12.58 -7.56
CA TYR A 61 -3.92 13.16 -6.23
C TYR A 61 -3.96 14.69 -6.31
N ASP A 62 -3.02 15.29 -7.02
CA ASP A 62 -2.92 16.74 -7.19
C ASP A 62 -4.13 17.30 -7.96
N ALA A 63 -4.68 16.52 -8.90
CA ALA A 63 -5.87 16.88 -9.68
C ALA A 63 -7.21 16.76 -8.92
N VAL A 64 -7.24 16.17 -7.71
CA VAL A 64 -8.46 16.18 -6.89
C VAL A 64 -8.68 17.58 -6.33
N ASN A 65 -9.89 18.14 -6.48
CA ASN A 65 -10.24 19.42 -5.87
C ASN A 65 -10.06 19.39 -4.34
N ASP A 66 -9.59 20.49 -3.78
CA ASP A 66 -9.44 20.58 -2.33
C ASP A 66 -10.82 20.53 -1.64
N PRO A 67 -10.92 19.75 -0.56
CA PRO A 67 -12.15 19.60 0.20
C PRO A 67 -12.50 20.86 0.99
N HIS A 68 -13.80 21.10 1.18
CA HIS A 68 -14.26 22.11 2.13
C HIS A 68 -14.06 21.60 3.56
N ALA A 69 -13.42 22.43 4.40
CA ALA A 69 -13.13 22.07 5.78
C ALA A 69 -14.42 21.93 6.59
N LYS A 70 -14.79 20.68 6.95
CA LYS A 70 -15.50 20.27 8.17
C LYS A 70 -15.88 18.78 8.09
N THR A 71 -15.79 18.12 9.26
CA THR A 71 -16.29 16.76 9.58
C THR A 71 -15.31 15.62 9.25
N PHE A 72 -15.46 14.47 9.94
CA PHE A 72 -14.70 13.20 9.85
C PHE A 72 -13.64 12.88 10.94
N GLN A 73 -13.71 13.52 12.12
CA GLN A 73 -12.80 13.26 13.26
C GLN A 73 -12.78 11.82 13.82
N TRP A 74 -13.83 11.03 13.56
CA TRP A 74 -14.00 9.69 14.12
C TRP A 74 -13.56 8.56 13.17
N ILE A 75 -13.37 8.87 11.89
CA ILE A 75 -13.36 7.90 10.80
C ILE A 75 -12.21 6.88 10.86
N LEU A 76 -11.10 7.23 11.52
CA LEU A 76 -9.95 6.32 11.70
C LEU A 76 -9.78 5.86 13.15
N ARG A 77 -10.79 6.02 14.00
CA ARG A 77 -10.77 5.50 15.39
C ARG A 77 -11.21 4.04 15.50
N SER A 78 -11.66 3.40 14.40
CA SER A 78 -12.12 2.00 14.45
C SER A 78 -10.99 1.04 14.83
N GLN A 79 -11.34 0.04 15.63
CA GLN A 79 -10.41 -1.02 16.05
C GLN A 79 -10.15 -2.03 14.92
N ASP A 80 -11.11 -2.21 14.01
CA ASP A 80 -11.03 -3.19 12.92
C ASP A 80 -10.08 -2.80 11.79
N GLY A 81 -9.52 -1.59 11.87
CA GLY A 81 -8.44 -1.15 11.00
C GLY A 81 -8.84 -1.05 9.53
N VAL A 82 -10.12 -0.89 9.24
CA VAL A 82 -10.61 -0.62 7.88
C VAL A 82 -11.69 0.47 7.89
N LEU A 83 -11.66 1.30 6.86
CA LEU A 83 -12.72 2.22 6.45
C LEU A 83 -12.95 2.04 4.95
N HIS A 84 -14.20 1.88 4.54
CA HIS A 84 -14.58 1.88 3.13
C HIS A 84 -15.49 3.07 2.80
N VAL A 85 -15.04 3.97 1.92
CA VAL A 85 -15.83 5.07 1.38
C VAL A 85 -16.49 4.64 0.07
N ALA A 86 -17.80 4.42 0.10
CA ALA A 86 -18.59 3.99 -1.05
C ALA A 86 -19.46 5.13 -1.59
N GLY A 87 -19.76 5.13 -2.88
CA GLY A 87 -20.70 6.10 -3.46
C GLY A 87 -20.67 6.15 -4.98
N LYS A 88 -21.64 6.86 -5.55
CA LYS A 88 -21.82 7.00 -7.00
C LYS A 88 -20.74 7.86 -7.65
N LEU A 89 -20.68 7.84 -8.99
CA LEU A 89 -19.82 8.78 -9.71
C LEU A 89 -20.20 10.23 -9.34
N GLY A 90 -19.20 11.07 -9.11
CA GLY A 90 -19.42 12.47 -8.74
C GLY A 90 -19.79 12.71 -7.27
N SER A 91 -19.92 11.69 -6.43
CA SER A 91 -20.33 11.85 -5.02
C SER A 91 -19.24 12.37 -4.07
N GLY A 92 -18.12 12.87 -4.60
CA GLY A 92 -17.03 13.43 -3.80
C GLY A 92 -16.09 12.43 -3.12
N LYS A 93 -16.10 11.14 -3.50
CA LYS A 93 -15.20 10.10 -2.91
C LYS A 93 -13.72 10.51 -2.93
N SER A 94 -13.17 10.88 -4.08
CA SER A 94 -11.77 11.28 -4.14
C SER A 94 -11.50 12.55 -3.33
N THR A 95 -12.45 13.49 -3.29
CA THR A 95 -12.36 14.72 -2.50
C THR A 95 -12.28 14.43 -1.00
N ILE A 96 -13.13 13.55 -0.46
CA ILE A 96 -13.02 13.13 0.94
C ILE A 96 -11.74 12.32 1.20
N MET A 97 -11.30 11.49 0.25
CA MET A 97 -10.05 10.73 0.39
C MET A 97 -8.83 11.67 0.44
N LYS A 98 -8.80 12.72 -0.38
CA LYS A 98 -7.78 13.78 -0.30
C LYS A 98 -7.88 14.56 1.00
N PHE A 99 -9.09 14.87 1.48
CA PHE A 99 -9.28 15.48 2.80
C PHE A 99 -8.65 14.66 3.91
N LEU A 100 -8.97 13.36 3.98
CA LEU A 100 -8.43 12.47 4.99
C LEU A 100 -6.90 12.41 4.93
N ALA A 101 -6.31 12.45 3.73
CA ALA A 101 -4.86 12.45 3.56
C ALA A 101 -4.16 13.72 4.07
N GLN A 102 -4.85 14.86 4.09
CA GLN A 102 -4.28 16.18 4.45
C GLN A 102 -4.74 16.69 5.82
N CYS A 103 -5.82 16.12 6.36
CA CYS A 103 -6.47 16.56 7.58
C CYS A 103 -5.55 16.36 8.81
N PRO A 104 -5.18 17.44 9.54
CA PRO A 104 -4.36 17.34 10.75
C PRO A 104 -4.96 16.39 11.80
N GLU A 105 -6.28 16.43 11.97
CA GLU A 105 -7.01 15.61 12.95
C GLU A 105 -6.96 14.11 12.59
N THR A 106 -6.94 13.79 11.30
CA THR A 106 -6.70 12.41 10.82
C THR A 106 -5.31 11.95 11.26
N ASN A 107 -4.30 12.77 11.03
CA ASN A 107 -2.92 12.46 11.43
C ASN A 107 -2.78 12.34 12.96
N GLU A 108 -3.41 13.22 13.73
CA GLU A 108 -3.44 13.12 15.19
C GLU A 108 -4.09 11.83 15.68
N GLY A 109 -5.26 11.47 15.13
CA GLY A 109 -5.93 10.23 15.48
C GLY A 109 -5.09 8.98 15.14
N LEU A 110 -4.38 9.00 14.01
CA LEU A 110 -3.46 7.93 13.63
C LEU A 110 -2.21 7.87 14.50
N LYS A 111 -1.67 9.02 14.94
CA LYS A 111 -0.55 9.06 15.91
C LYS A 111 -0.96 8.51 17.26
N ILE A 112 -2.15 8.87 17.76
CA ILE A 112 -2.71 8.31 19.00
C ILE A 112 -2.83 6.78 18.88
N TRP A 113 -3.34 6.30 17.74
CA TRP A 113 -3.44 4.85 17.48
C TRP A 113 -2.06 4.16 17.39
N ALA A 114 -1.07 4.83 16.82
CA ALA A 114 0.28 4.29 16.71
C ALA A 114 0.97 4.15 18.08
N GLY A 115 0.66 5.05 19.02
CA GLY A 115 1.31 5.10 20.33
C GLY A 115 2.80 5.40 20.16
N ASP A 116 3.65 4.60 20.80
CA ASP A 116 5.12 4.73 20.70
C ASP A 116 5.67 4.19 19.36
N ARG A 117 4.83 3.55 18.54
CA ARG A 117 5.24 3.01 17.24
C ARG A 117 5.32 4.13 16.20
N LYS A 118 6.24 3.96 15.26
CA LYS A 118 6.39 4.90 14.15
C LYS A 118 5.25 4.77 13.15
N LEU A 119 4.46 5.83 12.99
CA LEU A 119 3.42 5.91 11.97
C LEU A 119 4.03 6.10 10.57
N VAL A 120 3.62 5.24 9.64
CA VAL A 120 3.89 5.32 8.21
C VAL A 120 2.56 5.52 7.50
N PHE A 121 2.44 6.65 6.81
CA PHE A 121 1.25 7.02 6.06
C PHE A 121 1.57 6.97 4.57
N ALA A 122 0.80 6.20 3.80
CA ALA A 122 1.03 6.04 2.37
C ALA A 122 -0.28 6.11 1.59
N THR A 123 -0.24 6.78 0.45
CA THR A 123 -1.44 7.09 -0.34
C THR A 123 -1.30 6.66 -1.79
N PHE A 124 -2.41 6.23 -2.38
CA PHE A 124 -2.50 5.93 -3.80
C PHE A 124 -3.89 6.25 -4.34
N PHE A 125 -3.95 6.87 -5.52
CA PHE A 125 -5.20 7.25 -6.17
C PHE A 125 -5.22 6.63 -7.55
N PHE A 126 -6.07 5.61 -7.71
CA PHE A 126 -6.27 4.98 -9.01
C PHE A 126 -6.86 6.00 -10.00
N TRP A 127 -6.41 5.93 -11.25
CA TRP A 127 -6.96 6.75 -12.32
C TRP A 127 -7.05 5.99 -13.64
N LYS A 128 -8.27 5.65 -14.04
CA LYS A 128 -8.55 4.86 -15.24
C LYS A 128 -8.09 5.53 -16.55
N PRO A 129 -8.25 6.86 -16.75
CA PRO A 129 -7.67 7.59 -17.87
C PRO A 129 -6.15 7.81 -17.78
N GLY A 130 -5.55 7.49 -16.63
CA GLY A 130 -4.14 7.67 -16.35
C GLY A 130 -3.23 6.65 -17.05
N SER A 131 -1.93 6.69 -16.72
CA SER A 131 -0.98 5.69 -17.21
C SER A 131 -1.30 4.29 -16.69
N GLU A 132 -0.65 3.28 -17.27
CA GLU A 132 -0.74 1.90 -16.78
C GLU A 132 -0.43 1.79 -15.28
N LEU A 133 0.54 2.54 -14.77
CA LEU A 133 0.89 2.50 -13.34
C LEU A 133 -0.19 3.14 -12.47
N GLN A 134 -0.83 4.23 -12.91
CA GLN A 134 -1.93 4.83 -12.17
C GLN A 134 -3.18 3.94 -12.07
N ARG A 135 -3.27 2.86 -12.86
CA ARG A 135 -4.43 1.95 -12.86
C ARG A 135 -4.09 0.48 -12.55
N SER A 136 -2.89 0.18 -12.05
CA SER A 136 -2.43 -1.20 -11.88
C SER A 136 -1.83 -1.51 -10.50
N LEU A 137 -1.76 -2.81 -10.16
CA LEU A 137 -1.15 -3.30 -8.92
C LEU A 137 0.35 -2.93 -8.80
N PRO A 138 1.17 -3.04 -9.87
CA PRO A 138 2.56 -2.57 -9.81
C PRO A 138 2.69 -1.09 -9.43
N GLY A 139 1.81 -0.21 -9.94
CA GLY A 139 1.84 1.20 -9.57
C GLY A 139 1.44 1.44 -8.12
N LEU A 140 0.38 0.78 -7.64
CA LEU A 140 -0.02 0.81 -6.23
C LEU A 140 1.16 0.41 -5.33
N LEU A 141 1.77 -0.75 -5.57
CA LEU A 141 2.87 -1.25 -4.73
C LEU A 141 4.09 -0.35 -4.77
N ARG A 142 4.43 0.21 -5.94
CA ARG A 142 5.53 1.17 -6.10
C ARG A 142 5.30 2.41 -5.26
N SER A 143 4.12 3.01 -5.34
CA SER A 143 3.77 4.20 -4.56
C SER A 143 3.76 3.94 -3.07
N LEU A 144 3.14 2.84 -2.61
CA LEU A 144 3.11 2.53 -1.19
C LEU A 144 4.51 2.24 -0.65
N LEU A 145 5.33 1.47 -1.38
CA LEU A 145 6.70 1.19 -0.97
C LEU A 145 7.55 2.48 -0.97
N HIS A 146 7.38 3.35 -1.97
CA HIS A 146 8.05 4.65 -2.00
C HIS A 146 7.72 5.47 -0.74
N ASP A 147 6.46 5.53 -0.32
CA ASP A 147 6.04 6.26 0.89
C ASP A 147 6.57 5.65 2.18
N ILE A 148 6.61 4.32 2.26
CA ILE A 148 7.19 3.60 3.39
C ILE A 148 8.69 3.93 3.51
N LEU A 149 9.45 3.83 2.41
CA LEU A 149 10.88 4.09 2.40
C LEU A 149 11.23 5.58 2.55
N THR A 150 10.31 6.47 2.18
CA THR A 150 10.41 7.91 2.45
C THR A 150 10.21 8.18 3.94
N SER A 151 9.25 7.51 4.57
CA SER A 151 8.96 7.66 6.01
C SER A 151 9.99 6.97 6.90
N CYS A 152 10.63 5.89 6.43
CA CYS A 152 11.56 5.08 7.20
C CYS A 152 12.93 4.92 6.52
N PRO A 153 13.84 5.88 6.73
CA PRO A 153 15.17 5.87 6.11
C PRO A 153 16.05 4.65 6.46
N LYS A 154 15.77 4.00 7.61
CA LYS A 154 16.57 2.92 8.19
C LYS A 154 16.12 1.50 7.78
N ILE A 155 15.09 1.35 6.94
CA ILE A 155 14.49 0.03 6.62
C ILE A 155 15.25 -0.72 5.51
N ILE A 156 16.34 -0.17 4.99
CA ILE A 156 17.00 -0.68 3.80
C ILE A 156 18.51 -0.85 4.05
N PRO A 157 19.14 -1.98 3.70
CA PRO A 157 20.59 -2.11 3.70
C PRO A 157 21.31 -1.51 2.50
N ASP A 158 22.54 -1.14 2.82
CA ASP A 158 23.51 -0.44 2.00
C ASP A 158 24.18 -1.37 0.99
N HIS A 159 23.62 -1.46 -0.21
CA HIS A 159 24.31 -2.04 -1.37
C HIS A 159 24.34 -1.04 -2.53
N ASP A 160 25.55 -0.86 -3.07
CA ASP A 160 25.85 0.16 -4.07
C ASP A 160 25.31 -0.19 -5.47
N GLU A 161 24.93 -1.46 -5.66
CA GLU A 161 24.35 -2.00 -6.90
C GLU A 161 22.82 -2.01 -6.83
N SER A 162 22.20 -0.81 -6.83
CA SER A 162 20.75 -0.74 -6.99
C SER A 162 20.37 -1.14 -8.42
N PRO A 163 19.49 -2.14 -8.65
CA PRO A 163 19.12 -2.55 -9.99
C PRO A 163 18.42 -1.40 -10.75
N ILE A 164 18.76 -1.25 -12.03
CA ILE A 164 18.22 -0.23 -12.94
C ILE A 164 16.70 -0.37 -13.09
N SER A 165 16.16 -1.58 -12.89
CA SER A 165 14.73 -1.88 -12.91
C SER A 165 14.40 -3.00 -11.91
N ILE A 166 13.36 -2.81 -11.11
CA ILE A 166 12.87 -3.81 -10.15
C ILE A 166 11.60 -4.46 -10.75
N PRO A 167 11.60 -5.79 -10.98
CA PRO A 167 10.43 -6.49 -11.50
C PRO A 167 9.21 -6.36 -10.57
N PRO A 168 7.97 -6.25 -11.10
CA PRO A 168 6.76 -6.15 -10.27
C PRO A 168 6.59 -7.30 -9.25
N SER A 169 6.98 -8.52 -9.62
CA SER A 169 6.93 -9.69 -8.73
C SER A 169 7.84 -9.52 -7.51
N VAL A 170 9.00 -8.88 -7.68
CA VAL A 170 9.95 -8.58 -6.61
C VAL A 170 9.36 -7.53 -5.67
N ILE A 171 8.74 -6.48 -6.21
CA ILE A 171 8.05 -5.43 -5.44
C ILE A 171 6.89 -6.01 -4.62
N LEU A 172 6.10 -6.91 -5.20
CA LEU A 172 5.01 -7.57 -4.48
C LEU A 172 5.53 -8.46 -3.33
N LEU A 173 6.54 -9.29 -3.60
CA LEU A 173 7.15 -10.16 -2.57
C LEU A 173 7.68 -9.35 -1.40
N ALA A 174 8.41 -8.30 -1.69
CA ALA A 174 8.90 -7.32 -0.75
C ALA A 174 7.84 -6.67 0.12
N PHE A 175 6.79 -6.15 -0.51
CA PHE A 175 5.72 -5.49 0.21
C PHE A 175 5.03 -6.47 1.16
N ASN A 176 4.79 -7.70 0.70
CA ASN A 176 4.23 -8.77 1.52
C ASN A 176 5.16 -9.13 2.69
N GLN A 177 6.48 -9.18 2.48
CA GLN A 177 7.44 -9.42 3.56
C GLN A 177 7.40 -8.29 4.60
N LEU A 178 7.48 -7.04 4.14
CA LEU A 178 7.50 -5.85 4.98
C LEU A 178 6.22 -5.72 5.81
N VAL A 179 5.05 -5.83 5.18
CA VAL A 179 3.77 -5.55 5.82
C VAL A 179 3.20 -6.75 6.55
N SER A 180 3.40 -7.98 6.05
CA SER A 180 2.70 -9.18 6.56
C SER A 180 3.57 -10.15 7.36
N ARG A 181 4.89 -10.21 7.12
CA ARG A 181 5.75 -11.28 7.68
C ARG A 181 6.77 -10.77 8.68
N ASN A 182 7.00 -9.47 8.74
CA ASN A 182 8.03 -8.88 9.56
C ASN A 182 7.52 -8.52 10.97
N THR A 183 7.72 -9.41 11.95
CA THR A 183 7.31 -9.18 13.35
C THR A 183 7.93 -7.92 13.94
N THR A 184 9.24 -7.74 13.81
CA THR A 184 9.98 -6.61 14.41
C THR A 184 9.51 -5.26 13.88
N LEU A 185 9.21 -5.15 12.57
CA LEU A 185 8.61 -3.93 12.03
C LEU A 185 7.20 -3.69 12.57
N ARG A 186 6.37 -4.73 12.71
CA ARG A 186 4.99 -4.58 13.20
C ARG A 186 4.94 -4.14 14.66
N ASP A 187 5.94 -4.52 15.45
CA ASP A 187 6.05 -4.12 16.85
C ASP A 187 6.54 -2.67 16.98
N SER A 188 7.29 -2.16 16.00
CA SER A 188 7.89 -0.82 16.03
C SER A 188 7.20 0.20 15.11
N HIS A 189 6.34 -0.23 14.19
CA HIS A 189 5.70 0.60 13.18
C HIS A 189 4.20 0.31 13.04
N CYS A 190 3.49 1.34 12.57
CA CYS A 190 2.10 1.27 12.14
C CYS A 190 1.99 1.78 10.72
N PHE A 191 1.20 1.11 9.89
CA PHE A 191 0.97 1.48 8.51
C PHE A 191 -0.49 1.91 8.34
N CYS A 192 -0.70 3.08 7.76
CA CYS A 192 -2.00 3.52 7.29
C CYS A 192 -1.96 3.69 5.78
N PHE A 193 -2.73 2.88 5.06
CA PHE A 193 -2.84 2.92 3.62
C PHE A 193 -4.16 3.59 3.22
N LEU A 194 -4.07 4.68 2.46
CA LEU A 194 -5.23 5.38 1.91
C LEU A 194 -5.26 5.18 0.39
N ILE A 195 -6.24 4.41 -0.09
CA ILE A 195 -6.32 3.95 -1.48
C ILE A 195 -7.66 4.39 -2.09
N ASP A 196 -7.61 5.38 -2.97
CA ASP A 196 -8.79 5.92 -3.65
C ASP A 196 -9.04 5.21 -4.99
N GLY A 197 -10.31 4.94 -5.30
CA GLY A 197 -10.76 4.53 -6.62
C GLY A 197 -10.50 3.06 -6.96
N LEU A 198 -10.76 2.12 -6.06
CA LEU A 198 -10.57 0.68 -6.36
C LEU A 198 -11.38 0.22 -7.59
N ASP A 199 -12.50 0.87 -7.91
CA ASP A 199 -13.28 0.61 -9.13
C ASP A 199 -12.57 1.04 -10.42
N GLU A 200 -11.56 1.90 -10.32
CA GLU A 200 -10.74 2.36 -11.44
C GLU A 200 -9.54 1.43 -11.73
N TYR A 201 -9.33 0.39 -10.92
CA TYR A 201 -8.33 -0.65 -11.18
C TYR A 201 -8.57 -1.33 -12.54
N ALA A 202 -7.51 -1.39 -13.36
CA ALA A 202 -7.49 -2.10 -14.62
C ALA A 202 -7.22 -3.59 -14.38
N GLU A 203 -8.27 -4.39 -14.52
CA GLU A 203 -8.22 -5.85 -14.38
C GLU A 203 -7.35 -6.48 -15.47
N THR A 204 -6.74 -7.61 -15.12
CA THR A 204 -5.96 -8.46 -16.02
C THR A 204 -6.58 -9.85 -16.05
N ALA A 205 -6.16 -10.71 -16.98
CA ALA A 205 -6.62 -12.11 -17.02
C ALA A 205 -6.28 -12.88 -15.72
N GLN A 206 -5.26 -12.45 -14.98
CA GLN A 206 -4.77 -13.10 -13.77
C GLN A 206 -5.26 -12.44 -12.48
N HIS A 207 -5.59 -11.15 -12.52
CA HIS A 207 -5.93 -10.35 -11.34
C HIS A 207 -7.11 -9.43 -11.64
N ASP A 208 -8.23 -9.68 -10.99
CA ASP A 208 -9.44 -8.86 -11.04
C ASP A 208 -9.58 -7.96 -9.79
N ARG A 209 -10.65 -7.17 -9.71
CA ARG A 209 -10.93 -6.35 -8.52
C ARG A 209 -11.09 -7.17 -7.24
N ARG A 210 -11.56 -8.41 -7.33
CA ARG A 210 -11.71 -9.28 -6.17
C ARG A 210 -10.33 -9.65 -5.61
N HIS A 211 -9.41 -10.05 -6.48
CA HIS A 211 -8.03 -10.31 -6.11
C HIS A 211 -7.38 -9.08 -5.45
N MET A 212 -7.61 -7.88 -6.00
CA MET A 212 -7.10 -6.63 -5.41
C MET A 212 -7.61 -6.44 -3.98
N VAL A 213 -8.92 -6.56 -3.74
CA VAL A 213 -9.47 -6.35 -2.40
C VAL A 213 -9.05 -7.45 -1.42
N ASP A 214 -8.97 -8.70 -1.90
CA ASP A 214 -8.49 -9.82 -1.09
C ASP A 214 -7.03 -9.59 -0.66
N LEU A 215 -6.18 -9.08 -1.55
CA LEU A 215 -4.80 -8.70 -1.23
C LEU A 215 -4.74 -7.62 -0.13
N LEU A 216 -5.52 -6.55 -0.26
CA LEU A 216 -5.58 -5.48 0.75
C LEU A 216 -6.06 -5.99 2.11
N ASN A 217 -7.10 -6.83 2.11
CA ASN A 217 -7.63 -7.45 3.32
C ASN A 217 -6.62 -8.42 3.95
N ASN A 218 -5.84 -9.14 3.15
CA ASN A 218 -4.81 -10.04 3.64
C ASN A 218 -3.68 -9.27 4.35
N TRP A 219 -3.26 -8.11 3.85
CA TRP A 219 -2.30 -7.26 4.54
C TRP A 219 -2.80 -6.83 5.92
N ARG A 220 -4.07 -6.40 6.00
CA ARG A 220 -4.71 -6.02 7.27
C ARG A 220 -4.78 -7.19 8.25
N LYS A 221 -5.27 -8.36 7.78
CA LYS A 221 -5.45 -9.56 8.61
C LYS A 221 -4.13 -10.16 9.08
N ALA A 222 -3.09 -10.10 8.25
CA ALA A 222 -1.76 -10.60 8.61
C ALA A 222 -1.08 -9.75 9.69
N SER A 223 -1.52 -8.50 9.87
CA SER A 223 -0.90 -7.54 10.80
C SER A 223 -1.94 -6.78 11.64
N PRO A 224 -2.70 -7.48 12.49
CA PRO A 224 -3.73 -6.88 13.32
C PRO A 224 -3.13 -5.79 14.22
N GLY A 225 -3.80 -4.62 14.29
CA GLY A 225 -3.34 -3.50 15.12
C GLY A 225 -2.09 -2.76 14.61
N ALA A 226 -1.45 -3.23 13.53
CA ALA A 226 -0.32 -2.56 12.87
C ALA A 226 -0.67 -2.02 11.48
N VAL A 227 -1.78 -2.46 10.87
CA VAL A 227 -2.23 -1.97 9.55
C VAL A 227 -3.64 -1.40 9.65
N LYS A 228 -3.80 -0.16 9.16
CA LYS A 228 -5.07 0.49 8.86
C LYS A 228 -5.23 0.67 7.35
N LEU A 229 -6.42 0.39 6.84
CA LEU A 229 -6.77 0.53 5.44
C LEU A 229 -7.96 1.48 5.30
N CYS A 230 -7.78 2.56 4.55
CA CYS A 230 -8.85 3.44 4.12
C CYS A 230 -8.98 3.29 2.60
N ALA A 231 -10.09 2.71 2.13
CA ALA A 231 -10.31 2.46 0.71
C ALA A 231 -11.54 3.19 0.21
N SER A 232 -11.57 3.61 -1.05
CA SER A 232 -12.79 4.10 -1.69
C SER A 232 -13.12 3.32 -2.97
N SER A 233 -14.42 3.20 -3.27
CA SER A 233 -14.88 2.59 -4.52
C SER A 233 -16.33 2.96 -4.86
N ARG A 234 -16.81 2.53 -6.03
CA ARG A 234 -18.25 2.45 -6.34
C ARG A 234 -18.95 1.37 -5.51
N GLU A 235 -20.28 1.44 -5.47
CA GLU A 235 -21.15 0.49 -4.76
C GLU A 235 -21.28 -0.87 -5.50
N ASP A 236 -20.21 -1.34 -6.14
CA ASP A 236 -20.20 -2.62 -6.85
C ASP A 236 -20.12 -3.78 -5.83
N ASN A 237 -20.81 -4.89 -6.12
CA ASN A 237 -20.90 -6.05 -5.22
C ASN A 237 -19.53 -6.57 -4.74
N VAL A 238 -18.50 -6.52 -5.59
CA VAL A 238 -17.14 -6.97 -5.23
C VAL A 238 -16.59 -6.22 -4.01
N PHE A 239 -16.84 -4.91 -3.92
CA PHE A 239 -16.38 -4.08 -2.80
C PHE A 239 -17.35 -4.15 -1.62
N MET A 240 -18.66 -4.13 -1.92
CA MET A 240 -19.72 -4.17 -0.90
C MET A 240 -19.74 -5.50 -0.11
N ASN A 241 -19.28 -6.59 -0.71
CA ASN A 241 -19.16 -7.88 -0.04
C ASN A 241 -17.82 -8.05 0.68
N ALA A 242 -16.78 -7.37 0.23
CA ALA A 242 -15.42 -7.57 0.73
C ALA A 242 -15.04 -6.66 1.92
N PHE A 243 -15.72 -5.52 2.09
CA PHE A 243 -15.56 -4.63 3.24
C PHE A 243 -16.77 -4.70 4.17
N PRO A 244 -16.58 -4.81 5.50
CA PRO A 244 -17.68 -4.85 6.47
C PRO A 244 -18.60 -3.62 6.39
N ALA A 245 -19.91 -3.82 6.52
CA ALA A 245 -20.91 -2.77 6.35
C ALA A 245 -20.85 -1.69 7.45
N ASP A 246 -20.47 -2.06 8.67
CA ASP A 246 -20.26 -1.19 9.83
C ASP A 246 -19.02 -0.30 9.71
N THR A 247 -18.08 -0.66 8.83
CA THR A 247 -16.89 0.15 8.50
C THR A 247 -17.09 1.05 7.27
N ARG A 248 -18.30 1.12 6.75
CA ARG A 248 -18.61 1.78 5.48
C ARG A 248 -19.21 3.15 5.67
N LEU A 249 -18.62 4.14 5.00
CA LEU A 249 -19.23 5.45 4.80
C LEU A 249 -19.81 5.51 3.38
N CYS A 250 -21.13 5.53 3.26
CA CYS A 250 -21.80 5.75 1.97
C CYS A 250 -22.02 7.25 1.75
N LEU A 251 -21.51 7.77 0.64
CA LEU A 251 -21.75 9.13 0.19
C LEU A 251 -22.97 9.14 -0.72
N HIS A 252 -24.01 9.86 -0.29
CA HIS A 252 -25.21 10.11 -1.07
C HIS A 252 -25.20 11.57 -1.55
N ASN A 253 -25.56 11.78 -2.83
CA ASN A 253 -25.75 13.13 -3.38
C ASN A 253 -27.05 13.74 -2.88
#